data_AF-A0A6V7UPT3-F1
#
_entry.id   AF-A0A6V7UPT3-F1
#
_cell.length_a   1.000
_cell.length_b   1.000
_cell.length_c   1.000
_cell.angle_alpha   90.00
_cell.angle_beta   90.00
_cell.angle_gamma   90.00
#
_symmetry.space_group_name_H-M   'P 1'
#
loop_
_entity.id
_entity.type
_entity.pdbx_description
1 polymer ?
#
loop_
_entity_poly.entity_id
_entity_poly.type
_entity_poly.pdbx_seq_one_letter_code
_entity_poly.pdbx_strand_id
1 'polypeptide(L)'
;MVVTNPIEQFSNVAIRPRIKCLKPENGLPMSVQWSPIPYFYPVQILQFGFDYFMRNRTEQRELIEKRLSNKEDLLILKSGEKANFQLFSDLPILLFSAKIESMDGSFVLFFEERIGGNLKRRKLKLEFRQWPNGSEKCVWNLNNDFDGENEEENLHFAYFLEQNADFVEYLLDLPIFVLKALTLLNSKSTFSDALNFIPISIQFSGPLQLQLTSIRQMNFAHKQIFLRVAEWLLKNQDDRGGWPIPVERIFNKDEEENKLFLSAGWYSAMAQGHALSFLARAFNATGDERFLLAGERACDLFELPTSKGGIKNQLFGYDWYEEYPTLPSGTFVLNGFIYALVGLNDFSSFHNNKNSSKNSSKKLFFNGLNSLRSLLPLFDTGQRSLYDLRHVQLKGKLRPNIARWDYHSLHISLLDWLYFITQEDFFKEISKRWVDYSNGLKIKHN
;
A
#
# COMPACT_ATOMS: atom_id res chain seq x y z
N MET A 1 -3.71 -27.85 -4.29
CA MET A 1 -3.84 -26.38 -4.32
C MET A 1 -2.57 -25.82 -4.92
N VAL A 2 -2.68 -24.87 -5.85
CA VAL A 2 -1.51 -24.08 -6.27
C VAL A 2 -1.12 -23.22 -5.06
N VAL A 3 0.08 -23.42 -4.53
CA VAL A 3 0.60 -22.64 -3.42
C VAL A 3 1.16 -21.34 -4.02
N THR A 4 0.47 -20.23 -3.80
CA THR A 4 0.84 -18.91 -4.33
C THR A 4 1.65 -18.15 -3.28
N ASN A 5 2.69 -17.42 -3.69
CA ASN A 5 3.48 -16.59 -2.78
C ASN A 5 2.53 -15.65 -2.00
N PRO A 6 2.56 -15.62 -0.66
CA PRO A 6 1.65 -14.81 0.16
C PRO A 6 1.61 -13.33 -0.22
N ILE A 7 2.73 -12.82 -0.70
CA ILE A 7 2.89 -11.43 -1.13
C ILE A 7 2.16 -11.16 -2.47
N GLU A 8 1.88 -12.20 -3.25
CA GLU A 8 1.17 -12.16 -4.53
C GLU A 8 -0.35 -12.38 -4.40
N GLN A 9 -0.88 -12.39 -3.17
CA GLN A 9 -2.32 -12.62 -2.92
C GLN A 9 -3.10 -11.33 -2.64
N PHE A 10 -2.42 -10.17 -2.62
CA PHE A 10 -3.08 -8.89 -2.38
C PHE A 10 -3.96 -8.51 -3.57
N SER A 11 -5.20 -8.15 -3.28
CA SER A 11 -6.16 -7.67 -4.27
C SER A 11 -6.95 -6.50 -3.71
N ASN A 12 -7.42 -5.66 -4.63
CA ASN A 12 -8.29 -4.53 -4.37
C ASN A 12 -7.76 -3.64 -3.23
N VAL A 13 -6.47 -3.33 -3.24
CA VAL A 13 -5.84 -2.62 -2.13
C VAL A 13 -6.30 -1.17 -2.08
N ALA A 14 -6.43 -0.54 -3.24
CA ALA A 14 -6.85 0.85 -3.39
C ALA A 14 -8.23 1.12 -2.78
N ILE A 15 -9.17 0.16 -2.83
CA ILE A 15 -10.54 0.37 -2.34
C ILE A 15 -10.68 0.18 -0.82
N ARG A 16 -9.64 -0.30 -0.12
CA ARG A 16 -9.74 -0.59 1.32
C ARG A 16 -10.13 0.69 2.10
N PRO A 17 -10.97 0.58 3.16
CA PRO A 17 -11.46 1.74 3.91
C PRO A 17 -10.36 2.61 4.53
N ARG A 18 -9.24 1.98 4.92
CA ARG A 18 -8.07 2.66 5.49
C ARG A 18 -7.20 3.42 4.48
N ILE A 19 -7.45 3.25 3.17
CA ILE A 19 -6.87 4.10 2.13
C ILE A 19 -7.80 5.29 1.95
N LYS A 20 -7.37 6.48 2.39
CA LYS A 20 -8.19 7.69 2.32
C LYS A 20 -8.34 8.21 0.90
N CYS A 21 -7.25 8.20 0.14
CA CYS A 21 -7.15 8.73 -1.20
C CYS A 21 -5.96 8.08 -1.93
N LEU A 22 -5.85 8.33 -3.24
CA LEU A 22 -4.59 8.23 -3.96
C LEU A 22 -4.00 9.64 -4.11
N LYS A 23 -2.70 9.79 -3.90
CA LYS A 23 -1.98 11.05 -4.09
C LYS A 23 -1.88 11.36 -5.60
N PRO A 24 -2.41 12.48 -6.12
CA PRO A 24 -2.51 12.70 -7.56
C PRO A 24 -1.18 12.64 -8.33
N GLU A 25 -0.09 13.14 -7.73
CA GLU A 25 1.22 13.28 -8.37
C GLU A 25 1.87 11.93 -8.69
N ASN A 26 1.65 10.93 -7.84
CA ASN A 26 2.29 9.62 -7.98
C ASN A 26 1.30 8.45 -8.10
N GLY A 27 0.02 8.67 -7.84
CA GLY A 27 -1.04 7.66 -7.87
C GLY A 27 -1.00 6.67 -6.70
N LEU A 28 -0.26 6.97 -5.63
CA LEU A 28 -0.02 6.04 -4.53
C LEU A 28 -1.00 6.20 -3.38
N PRO A 29 -1.33 5.11 -2.66
CA PRO A 29 -2.30 5.14 -1.58
C PRO A 29 -1.78 5.88 -0.34
N MET A 30 -2.63 6.76 0.21
CA MET A 30 -2.42 7.43 1.50
C MET A 30 -3.29 6.76 2.57
N SER A 31 -2.65 6.33 3.64
CA SER A 31 -3.28 5.62 4.76
C SER A 31 -3.83 6.57 5.80
N VAL A 32 -4.90 6.15 6.47
CA VAL A 32 -5.39 6.75 7.73
C VAL A 32 -5.49 5.70 8.84
N GLN A 33 -4.67 4.64 8.77
CA GLN A 33 -4.79 3.48 9.65
C GLN A 33 -4.54 3.82 11.13
N TRP A 34 -3.60 4.72 11.40
CA TRP A 34 -3.24 5.13 12.78
C TRP A 34 -3.25 6.63 13.01
N SER A 35 -3.53 7.42 11.97
CA SER A 35 -3.64 8.87 12.03
C SER A 35 -4.83 9.32 11.20
N PRO A 36 -5.61 10.32 11.65
CA PRO A 36 -6.65 10.93 10.81
C PRO A 36 -6.04 11.74 9.65
N ILE A 37 -4.82 12.25 9.82
CA ILE A 37 -4.04 12.91 8.76
C ILE A 37 -3.48 11.83 7.84
N PRO A 38 -3.78 11.85 6.53
CA PRO A 38 -3.31 10.82 5.60
C PRO A 38 -1.78 10.80 5.48
N TYR A 39 -1.19 9.61 5.40
CA TYR A 39 0.25 9.42 5.30
C TYR A 39 0.63 8.24 4.40
N PHE A 40 1.82 8.28 3.80
CA PHE A 40 2.38 7.14 3.09
C PHE A 40 2.73 6.03 4.09
N TYR A 41 2.03 4.91 3.99
CA TYR A 41 2.34 3.72 4.79
C TYR A 41 3.00 2.66 3.90
N PRO A 42 4.31 2.37 4.06
CA PRO A 42 5.06 1.51 3.15
C PRO A 42 4.41 0.15 2.91
N VAL A 43 3.87 -0.50 3.96
CA VAL A 43 3.19 -1.79 3.85
C VAL A 43 2.01 -1.73 2.89
N GLN A 44 1.18 -0.68 2.96
CA GLN A 44 0.01 -0.55 2.08
C GLN A 44 0.38 -0.17 0.65
N ILE A 45 1.41 0.65 0.47
CA ILE A 45 1.95 1.01 -0.84
C ILE A 45 2.50 -0.24 -1.55
N LEU A 46 3.26 -1.07 -0.83
CA LEU A 46 3.80 -2.32 -1.36
C LEU A 46 2.69 -3.32 -1.70
N GLN A 47 1.71 -3.50 -0.81
CA GLN A 47 0.53 -4.33 -1.09
C GLN A 47 -0.21 -3.85 -2.34
N PHE A 48 -0.36 -2.53 -2.50
CA PHE A 48 -0.96 -1.92 -3.69
C PHE A 48 -0.12 -2.21 -4.94
N GLY A 49 1.21 -2.06 -4.87
CA GLY A 49 2.06 -2.44 -5.98
C GLY A 49 1.93 -3.92 -6.36
N PHE A 50 1.84 -4.83 -5.38
CA PHE A 50 1.70 -6.27 -5.63
C PHE A 50 0.36 -6.63 -6.27
N ASP A 51 -0.72 -5.94 -5.89
CA ASP A 51 -2.03 -6.06 -6.55
C ASP A 51 -1.89 -5.79 -8.07
N TYR A 52 -1.28 -4.65 -8.45
CA TYR A 52 -1.08 -4.31 -9.87
C TYR A 52 -0.01 -5.18 -10.56
N PHE A 53 1.04 -5.62 -9.85
CA PHE A 53 1.99 -6.61 -10.38
C PHE A 53 1.26 -7.90 -10.78
N MET A 54 0.36 -8.39 -9.92
CA MET A 54 -0.37 -9.61 -10.17
C MET A 54 -1.40 -9.44 -11.29
N ARG A 55 -2.15 -8.34 -11.30
CA ARG A 55 -3.05 -8.03 -12.42
C ARG A 55 -2.31 -7.95 -13.75
N ASN A 56 -1.11 -7.36 -13.77
CA ASN A 56 -0.28 -7.32 -14.98
C ASN A 56 0.10 -8.72 -15.49
N ARG A 57 0.23 -9.71 -14.60
CA ARG A 57 0.55 -11.11 -14.96
C ARG A 57 -0.68 -11.92 -15.36
N THR A 58 -1.82 -11.68 -14.71
CA THR A 58 -3.02 -12.52 -14.85
C THR A 58 -4.07 -11.96 -15.81
N GLU A 59 -4.21 -10.63 -15.90
CA GLU A 59 -5.17 -9.95 -16.79
C GLU A 59 -4.54 -9.66 -18.15
N GLN A 60 -4.22 -10.70 -18.93
CA GLN A 60 -3.71 -10.54 -20.28
C GLN A 60 -4.83 -10.04 -21.21
N ARG A 61 -4.87 -8.74 -21.46
CA ARG A 61 -5.78 -8.09 -22.41
C ARG A 61 -5.02 -7.08 -23.27
N GLU A 62 -5.53 -6.84 -24.48
CA GLU A 62 -4.95 -5.88 -25.41
C GLU A 62 -4.99 -4.46 -24.82
N LEU A 63 -3.86 -3.74 -24.90
CA LEU A 63 -3.77 -2.35 -24.47
C LEU A 63 -4.49 -1.47 -25.49
N ILE A 64 -5.53 -0.77 -25.02
CA ILE A 64 -6.21 0.25 -25.79
C ILE A 64 -5.80 1.60 -25.20
N GLU A 65 -5.15 2.44 -26.02
CA GLU A 65 -4.72 3.79 -25.66
C GLU A 65 -5.25 4.78 -26.69
N LYS A 66 -5.81 5.91 -26.24
CA LYS A 66 -6.29 7.00 -27.09
C LYS A 66 -5.74 8.33 -26.61
N ARG A 67 -5.11 9.10 -27.50
CA ARG A 67 -4.66 10.48 -27.22
C ARG A 67 -5.84 11.45 -27.26
N LEU A 68 -5.79 12.46 -26.39
CA LEU A 68 -6.79 13.54 -26.36
C LEU A 68 -6.36 14.73 -27.23
N SER A 69 -5.09 14.81 -27.60
CA SER A 69 -4.56 15.83 -28.51
C SER A 69 -3.55 15.21 -29.47
N ASN A 70 -3.67 15.59 -30.74
CA ASN A 70 -2.69 15.26 -31.79
C ASN A 70 -1.76 16.43 -32.10
N LYS A 71 -1.86 17.54 -31.37
CA LYS A 71 -0.97 18.70 -31.54
C LYS A 71 0.38 18.38 -30.87
N GLU A 72 1.44 18.49 -31.64
CA GLU A 72 2.81 18.55 -31.12
C GLU A 72 3.01 19.96 -30.57
N ASP A 73 2.99 20.15 -29.25
CA ASP A 73 3.46 21.37 -28.58
C ASP A 73 3.31 21.31 -27.05
N LEU A 74 3.99 22.24 -26.38
CA LEU A 74 3.77 22.60 -24.99
C LEU A 74 2.67 23.67 -24.90
N LEU A 75 1.62 23.41 -24.13
CA LEU A 75 0.59 24.42 -23.83
C LEU A 75 0.92 25.11 -22.51
N ILE A 76 1.12 26.42 -22.55
CA ILE A 76 1.30 27.26 -21.37
C ILE A 76 0.00 28.02 -21.15
N LEU A 77 -0.65 27.79 -20.02
CA LEU A 77 -1.85 28.52 -19.60
C LEU A 77 -1.45 29.56 -18.56
N LYS A 78 -1.77 30.83 -18.80
CA LYS A 78 -1.64 31.92 -17.83
C LYS A 78 -2.81 31.94 -16.86
N SER A 79 -2.72 32.76 -15.82
CA SER A 79 -3.82 32.94 -14.87
C SER A 79 -5.12 33.33 -15.60
N GLY A 80 -6.21 32.63 -15.29
CA GLY A 80 -7.52 32.81 -15.93
C GLY A 80 -7.71 32.07 -17.27
N GLU A 81 -6.64 31.60 -17.91
CA GLU A 81 -6.73 30.80 -19.14
C GLU A 81 -7.13 29.36 -18.83
N LYS A 82 -7.92 28.76 -19.73
CA LYS A 82 -8.45 27.41 -19.58
C LYS A 82 -8.32 26.60 -20.86
N ALA A 83 -8.09 25.30 -20.71
CA ALA A 83 -8.10 24.34 -21.81
C ALA A 83 -8.95 23.13 -21.45
N ASN A 84 -9.84 22.72 -22.36
CA ASN A 84 -10.77 21.61 -22.15
C ASN A 84 -10.47 20.48 -23.13
N PHE A 85 -10.50 19.24 -22.64
CA PHE A 85 -10.36 18.04 -23.45
C PHE A 85 -11.49 17.06 -23.14
N GLN A 86 -12.10 16.50 -24.19
CA GLN A 86 -13.14 15.49 -24.05
C GLN A 86 -12.50 14.15 -23.66
N LEU A 87 -13.11 13.47 -22.68
CA LEU A 87 -12.69 12.15 -22.24
C LEU A 87 -13.51 11.06 -22.92
N PHE A 88 -12.87 9.90 -23.10
CA PHE A 88 -13.48 8.66 -23.55
C PHE A 88 -14.16 7.96 -22.37
N SER A 89 -15.43 7.59 -22.55
CA SER A 89 -16.28 7.01 -21.51
C SER A 89 -15.95 5.56 -21.14
N ASP A 90 -15.16 4.88 -21.97
CA ASP A 90 -14.78 3.47 -21.90
C ASP A 90 -13.35 3.25 -21.35
N LEU A 91 -12.56 4.31 -21.17
CA LEU A 91 -11.16 4.23 -20.75
C LEU A 91 -10.95 4.85 -19.36
N PRO A 92 -10.75 4.05 -18.30
CA PRO A 92 -10.76 4.53 -16.92
C PRO A 92 -9.44 5.16 -16.46
N ILE A 93 -8.33 4.93 -17.16
CA ILE A 93 -7.04 5.50 -16.75
C ILE A 93 -6.77 6.75 -17.56
N LEU A 94 -6.48 7.86 -16.90
CA LEU A 94 -6.03 9.10 -17.51
C LEU A 94 -4.56 9.36 -17.18
N LEU A 95 -3.76 9.65 -18.20
CA LEU A 95 -2.36 10.01 -18.06
C LEU A 95 -2.08 11.35 -18.75
N PHE A 96 -1.31 12.21 -18.09
CA PHE A 96 -0.81 13.46 -18.67
C PHE A 96 0.41 13.95 -17.89
N SER A 97 1.21 14.82 -18.52
CA SER A 97 2.37 15.46 -17.93
C SER A 97 2.14 16.96 -17.84
N ALA A 98 2.17 17.48 -16.61
CA ALA A 98 1.94 18.89 -16.34
C ALA A 98 2.89 19.42 -15.26
N LYS A 99 3.17 20.73 -15.34
CA LYS A 99 3.88 21.50 -14.33
C LYS A 99 2.93 22.56 -13.78
N ILE A 100 2.66 22.50 -12.48
CA ILE A 100 1.74 23.41 -11.79
C ILE A 100 2.57 24.46 -11.07
N GLU A 101 2.52 25.70 -11.55
CA GLU A 101 3.48 26.74 -11.18
C GLU A 101 3.08 27.51 -9.92
N SER A 102 1.78 27.64 -9.63
CA SER A 102 1.27 28.37 -8.47
C SER A 102 0.03 27.73 -7.86
N MET A 103 -0.45 28.29 -6.74
CA MET A 103 -1.66 27.86 -6.06
C MET A 103 -2.93 27.94 -6.91
N ASP A 104 -2.96 28.80 -7.92
CA ASP A 104 -4.12 29.00 -8.79
C ASP A 104 -4.19 27.99 -9.94
N GLY A 105 -3.07 27.31 -10.22
CA GLY A 105 -2.98 26.26 -11.22
C GLY A 105 -3.77 25.03 -10.79
N SER A 106 -4.66 24.54 -11.65
CA SER A 106 -5.58 23.46 -11.31
C SER A 106 -6.02 22.64 -12.52
N PHE A 107 -6.55 21.46 -12.25
CA PHE A 107 -7.34 20.72 -13.23
C PHE A 107 -8.60 20.14 -12.59
N VAL A 108 -9.66 20.02 -13.39
CA VAL A 108 -10.97 19.56 -12.95
C VAL A 108 -11.44 18.44 -13.86
N LEU A 109 -11.82 17.33 -13.26
CA LEU A 109 -12.47 16.21 -13.95
C LEU A 109 -13.98 16.29 -13.77
N PHE A 110 -14.70 16.20 -14.88
CA PHE A 110 -16.16 16.19 -14.91
C PHE A 110 -16.67 14.80 -15.24
N PHE A 111 -17.66 14.35 -14.48
CA PHE A 111 -18.32 13.07 -14.64
C PHE A 111 -19.84 13.23 -14.65
N GLU A 112 -20.52 12.27 -15.27
CA GLU A 112 -21.98 12.16 -15.27
C GLU A 112 -22.40 10.73 -14.90
N GLU A 113 -23.43 10.60 -14.06
CA GLU A 113 -23.96 9.29 -13.65
C GLU A 113 -24.74 8.60 -14.80
N ARG A 114 -24.42 7.32 -15.07
CA ARG A 114 -25.19 6.41 -15.91
C ARG A 114 -26.54 6.14 -15.24
N ILE A 115 -27.64 6.52 -15.86
CA ILE A 115 -28.97 6.16 -15.37
C ILE A 115 -29.42 4.79 -15.90
N GLY A 116 -30.12 4.02 -15.06
CA GLY A 116 -31.22 3.15 -15.50
C GLY A 116 -32.57 3.76 -15.11
N GLY A 117 -33.39 4.21 -16.08
CA GLY A 117 -34.74 4.77 -15.84
C GLY A 117 -34.90 6.31 -15.78
N ASN A 118 -36.04 6.79 -15.25
CA ASN A 118 -36.52 8.19 -15.27
C ASN A 118 -35.95 9.11 -14.15
N LEU A 119 -34.82 8.77 -13.53
CA LEU A 119 -34.18 9.60 -12.50
C LEU A 119 -33.24 10.63 -13.13
N LYS A 120 -33.13 11.84 -12.56
CA LYS A 120 -32.22 12.90 -13.02
C LYS A 120 -30.75 12.47 -12.91
N ARG A 121 -29.91 12.88 -13.88
CA ARG A 121 -28.45 12.61 -13.90
C ARG A 121 -27.71 13.48 -12.89
N ARG A 122 -27.03 12.87 -11.93
CA ARG A 122 -26.09 13.61 -11.06
C ARG A 122 -24.81 13.92 -11.82
N LYS A 123 -24.28 15.11 -11.62
CA LYS A 123 -22.94 15.50 -12.10
C LYS A 123 -21.96 15.41 -10.96
N LEU A 124 -20.73 15.01 -11.27
CA LEU A 124 -19.64 14.93 -10.30
C LEU A 124 -18.43 15.72 -10.83
N LYS A 125 -17.92 16.62 -9.99
CA LYS A 125 -16.74 17.45 -10.23
C LYS A 125 -15.66 17.04 -9.22
N LEU A 126 -14.51 16.60 -9.74
CA LEU A 126 -13.31 16.40 -8.94
C LEU A 126 -12.30 17.50 -9.28
N GLU A 127 -12.06 18.40 -8.34
CA GLU A 127 -11.17 19.55 -8.49
C GLU A 127 -9.81 19.28 -7.85
N PHE A 128 -8.75 19.42 -8.62
CA PHE A 128 -7.38 19.18 -8.19
C PHE A 128 -6.65 20.51 -8.19
N ARG A 129 -6.32 21.00 -7.00
CA ARG A 129 -5.57 22.25 -6.82
C ARG A 129 -4.83 22.27 -5.49
N GLN A 130 -3.98 23.26 -5.31
CA GLN A 130 -3.41 23.56 -4.01
C GLN A 130 -4.46 24.21 -3.10
N TRP A 131 -4.43 23.84 -1.84
CA TRP A 131 -5.30 24.41 -0.82
C TRP A 131 -4.51 24.66 0.46
N PRO A 132 -4.80 25.74 1.20
CA PRO A 132 -4.31 25.89 2.56
C PRO A 132 -4.70 24.67 3.40
N ASN A 133 -3.73 24.03 4.05
CA ASN A 133 -3.88 22.80 4.85
C ASN A 133 -4.45 21.59 4.06
N GLY A 134 -4.44 21.62 2.73
CA GLY A 134 -4.96 20.52 1.91
C GLY A 134 -4.19 19.21 2.09
N SER A 135 -2.89 19.29 2.44
CA SER A 135 -2.04 18.15 2.77
C SER A 135 -2.59 17.32 3.93
N GLU A 136 -3.28 17.93 4.89
CA GLU A 136 -3.85 17.24 6.05
C GLU A 136 -5.13 16.45 5.72
N LYS A 137 -5.80 16.78 4.60
CA LYS A 137 -7.07 16.17 4.21
C LYS A 137 -6.93 15.16 3.07
N CYS A 138 -6.04 15.44 2.12
CA CYS A 138 -5.89 14.78 0.82
C CYS A 138 -7.11 14.86 -0.11
N VAL A 139 -8.31 14.51 0.37
CA VAL A 139 -9.59 14.61 -0.34
C VAL A 139 -10.70 15.07 0.61
N TRP A 140 -11.55 16.00 0.18
CA TRP A 140 -12.69 16.48 0.96
C TRP A 140 -13.87 16.92 0.09
N ASN A 141 -15.04 17.03 0.73
CA ASN A 141 -16.29 17.45 0.10
C ASN A 141 -16.40 18.98 0.14
N LEU A 142 -16.69 19.60 -1.01
CA LEU A 142 -16.89 21.04 -1.16
C LEU A 142 -18.37 21.44 -1.23
N ASN A 143 -19.31 20.50 -1.29
CA ASN A 143 -20.74 20.80 -1.34
C ASN A 143 -21.23 21.59 -0.12
N ASN A 144 -20.54 21.48 1.02
CA ASN A 144 -20.93 22.14 2.26
C ASN A 144 -20.35 23.57 2.39
N ASP A 145 -19.47 24.00 1.49
CA ASP A 145 -18.76 25.29 1.57
C ASP A 145 -19.41 26.38 0.70
N PHE A 146 -20.48 26.07 -0.06
CA PHE A 146 -21.23 27.03 -0.87
C PHE A 146 -22.61 27.31 -0.25
N ASP A 147 -22.75 28.50 0.35
CA ASP A 147 -23.98 29.07 0.94
C ASP A 147 -24.97 29.55 -0.15
N GLY A 148 -25.15 28.76 -1.21
CA GLY A 148 -26.00 29.08 -2.35
C GLY A 148 -27.22 28.15 -2.41
N GLU A 149 -28.40 28.69 -2.17
CA GLU A 149 -29.69 28.08 -2.47
C GLU A 149 -29.73 27.63 -3.95
N ASN A 150 -29.38 26.36 -4.26
CA ASN A 150 -29.85 25.53 -5.41
C ASN A 150 -28.93 24.34 -5.87
N GLU A 151 -28.20 23.60 -5.02
CA GLU A 151 -27.36 22.48 -5.51
C GLU A 151 -27.51 21.12 -4.77
N GLU A 152 -28.73 20.59 -4.63
CA GLU A 152 -28.93 19.19 -4.19
C GLU A 152 -28.46 18.13 -5.24
N GLU A 153 -28.07 18.52 -6.46
CA GLU A 153 -27.87 17.59 -7.60
C GLU A 153 -26.43 17.49 -8.13
N ASN A 154 -25.50 18.36 -7.70
CA ASN A 154 -24.10 18.36 -8.17
C ASN A 154 -23.15 17.96 -7.04
N LEU A 155 -22.33 16.94 -7.26
CA LEU A 155 -21.30 16.49 -6.33
C LEU A 155 -19.97 17.17 -6.66
N HIS A 156 -19.32 17.82 -5.70
CA HIS A 156 -18.08 18.56 -5.87
C HIS A 156 -17.10 18.22 -4.74
N PHE A 157 -15.96 17.66 -5.13
CA PHE A 157 -14.90 17.29 -4.22
C PHE A 157 -13.59 17.91 -4.65
N ALA A 158 -12.71 18.13 -3.68
CA ALA A 158 -11.35 18.56 -3.93
C ALA A 158 -10.34 17.48 -3.59
N TYR A 159 -9.30 17.40 -4.40
CA TYR A 159 -8.07 16.66 -4.16
C TYR A 159 -6.90 17.63 -4.01
N PHE A 160 -6.07 17.41 -3.01
CA PHE A 160 -4.89 18.24 -2.78
C PHE A 160 -3.79 17.93 -3.80
N LEU A 161 -3.35 18.96 -4.51
CA LEU A 161 -2.15 18.94 -5.34
C LEU A 161 -0.96 19.58 -4.64
N GLU A 162 0.23 19.03 -4.85
CA GLU A 162 1.52 19.62 -4.46
C GLU A 162 2.07 20.52 -5.56
N GLN A 163 2.84 21.54 -5.14
CA GLN A 163 3.64 22.33 -6.07
C GLN A 163 4.85 21.51 -6.50
N ASN A 164 5.14 21.55 -7.79
CA ASN A 164 6.30 20.88 -8.34
C ASN A 164 7.10 21.85 -9.21
N ALA A 165 8.41 21.91 -8.99
CA ALA A 165 9.31 22.73 -9.78
C ALA A 165 9.45 22.21 -11.22
N ASP A 166 9.24 20.91 -11.40
CA ASP A 166 9.38 20.17 -12.66
C ASP A 166 8.05 19.57 -13.13
N PHE A 167 8.07 19.02 -14.34
CA PHE A 167 6.93 18.26 -14.87
C PHE A 167 6.69 17.00 -14.04
N VAL A 168 5.41 16.77 -13.75
CA VAL A 168 4.92 15.56 -13.10
C VAL A 168 4.07 14.80 -14.09
N GLU A 169 4.33 13.50 -14.23
CA GLU A 169 3.44 12.59 -14.95
C GLU A 169 2.33 12.14 -14.01
N TYR A 170 1.12 12.61 -14.22
CA TYR A 170 -0.09 12.19 -13.51
C TYR A 170 -0.63 10.90 -14.12
N LEU A 171 -0.97 9.92 -13.28
CA LEU A 171 -1.65 8.67 -13.66
C LEU A 171 -2.84 8.51 -12.72
N LEU A 172 -4.04 8.73 -13.25
CA LEU A 172 -5.27 8.73 -12.48
C LEU A 172 -6.13 7.53 -12.87
N ASP A 173 -6.37 6.63 -11.92
CA ASP A 173 -7.40 5.59 -12.01
C ASP A 173 -8.76 6.22 -11.65
N LEU A 174 -9.47 6.73 -12.66
CA LEU A 174 -10.61 7.62 -12.47
C LEU A 174 -11.70 7.01 -11.57
N PRO A 175 -12.11 5.73 -11.73
CA PRO A 175 -13.05 5.08 -10.81
C PRO A 175 -12.58 5.06 -9.35
N ILE A 176 -11.28 4.91 -9.10
CA ILE A 176 -10.77 4.95 -7.72
C ILE A 176 -10.87 6.37 -7.14
N PHE A 177 -10.53 7.41 -7.91
CA PHE A 177 -10.70 8.80 -7.46
C PHE A 177 -12.18 9.15 -7.22
N VAL A 178 -13.09 8.65 -8.06
CA VAL A 178 -14.54 8.79 -7.82
C VAL A 178 -14.93 8.06 -6.54
N LEU A 179 -14.53 6.80 -6.36
CA LEU A 179 -14.85 6.01 -5.17
C LEU A 179 -14.42 6.74 -3.89
N LYS A 180 -13.18 7.23 -3.83
CA LYS A 180 -12.65 7.91 -2.66
C LYS A 180 -13.41 9.20 -2.33
N ALA A 181 -13.84 9.94 -3.35
CA ALA A 181 -14.74 11.08 -3.18
C ALA A 181 -16.10 10.64 -2.61
N LEU A 182 -16.77 9.65 -3.22
CA LEU A 182 -18.09 9.17 -2.79
C LEU A 182 -18.09 8.62 -1.35
N THR A 183 -16.99 7.99 -0.91
CA THR A 183 -16.88 7.48 0.47
C THR A 183 -16.93 8.58 1.54
N LEU A 184 -16.72 9.85 1.17
CA LEU A 184 -16.90 10.99 2.07
C LEU A 184 -18.37 11.35 2.31
N LEU A 185 -19.25 11.04 1.35
CA LEU A 185 -20.70 11.20 1.51
C LEU A 185 -21.30 9.99 2.22
N ASN A 186 -20.89 8.79 1.78
CA ASN A 186 -21.37 7.54 2.34
C ASN A 186 -20.20 6.56 2.46
N SER A 187 -19.79 6.26 3.69
CA SER A 187 -18.69 5.34 3.98
C SER A 187 -18.91 3.92 3.45
N LYS A 188 -20.14 3.56 3.06
CA LYS A 188 -20.51 2.28 2.44
C LYS A 188 -20.45 2.29 0.91
N SER A 189 -20.14 3.41 0.26
CA SER A 189 -20.00 3.48 -1.19
C SER A 189 -18.99 2.44 -1.70
N THR A 190 -19.39 1.76 -2.76
CA THR A 190 -18.69 0.63 -3.35
C THR A 190 -18.01 1.03 -4.65
N PHE A 191 -17.07 0.19 -5.11
CA PHE A 191 -16.45 0.39 -6.42
C PHE A 191 -17.48 0.36 -7.56
N SER A 192 -18.57 -0.40 -7.42
CA SER A 192 -19.67 -0.42 -8.40
C SER A 192 -20.38 0.93 -8.49
N ASP A 193 -20.57 1.63 -7.36
CA ASP A 193 -21.17 2.97 -7.36
C ASP A 193 -20.29 3.97 -8.12
N ALA A 194 -18.97 3.85 -7.98
CA ALA A 194 -18.02 4.69 -8.71
C ALA A 194 -18.03 4.42 -10.22
N LEU A 195 -18.21 3.16 -10.65
CA LEU A 195 -18.32 2.79 -12.07
C LEU A 195 -19.57 3.34 -12.76
N ASN A 196 -20.57 3.78 -12.00
CA ASN A 196 -21.74 4.46 -12.57
C ASN A 196 -21.39 5.87 -13.07
N PHE A 197 -20.31 6.50 -12.62
CA PHE A 197 -19.90 7.83 -13.08
C PHE A 197 -18.98 7.72 -14.30
N ILE A 198 -19.46 8.20 -15.45
CA ILE A 198 -18.70 8.25 -16.70
C ILE A 198 -17.84 9.51 -16.74
N PRO A 199 -16.55 9.43 -17.10
CA PRO A 199 -15.74 10.61 -17.38
C PRO A 199 -16.23 11.33 -18.64
N ILE A 200 -16.44 12.64 -18.54
CA ILE A 200 -16.91 13.51 -19.63
C ILE A 200 -15.77 14.35 -20.18
N SER A 201 -15.10 15.12 -19.34
CA SER A 201 -14.04 16.03 -19.78
C SER A 201 -13.05 16.32 -18.65
N ILE A 202 -11.87 16.81 -19.05
CA ILE A 202 -10.91 17.43 -18.16
C ILE A 202 -10.73 18.89 -18.57
N GLN A 203 -10.76 19.80 -17.59
CA GLN A 203 -10.45 21.21 -17.76
C GLN A 203 -9.17 21.54 -16.99
N PHE A 204 -8.18 22.09 -17.67
CA PHE A 204 -6.98 22.67 -17.07
C PHE A 204 -7.17 24.17 -16.93
N SER A 205 -6.77 24.76 -15.80
CA SER A 205 -6.81 26.21 -15.55
C SER A 205 -5.44 26.70 -15.09
N GLY A 206 -4.91 27.74 -15.73
CA GLY A 206 -3.58 28.27 -15.45
C GLY A 206 -3.50 29.05 -14.12
N PRO A 207 -2.27 29.28 -13.60
CA PRO A 207 -1.00 29.08 -14.29
C PRO A 207 -0.46 27.65 -14.24
N LEU A 208 -0.32 27.03 -15.42
CA LEU A 208 0.27 25.70 -15.56
C LEU A 208 0.84 25.49 -16.96
N GLN A 209 1.77 24.55 -17.08
CA GLN A 209 2.27 24.06 -18.37
C GLN A 209 1.85 22.62 -18.58
N LEU A 210 1.43 22.27 -19.79
CA LEU A 210 0.87 20.97 -20.15
C LEU A 210 1.53 20.43 -21.42
N GLN A 211 2.10 19.23 -21.35
CA GLN A 211 2.64 18.54 -22.52
C GLN A 211 1.49 17.90 -23.30
N LEU A 212 1.06 18.51 -24.41
CA LEU A 212 -0.15 18.07 -25.12
C LEU A 212 -0.04 16.63 -25.66
N THR A 213 1.16 16.21 -26.06
CA THR A 213 1.44 14.87 -26.57
C THR A 213 1.31 13.77 -25.51
N SER A 214 1.33 14.15 -24.22
CA SER A 214 1.25 13.21 -23.11
C SER A 214 -0.18 12.82 -22.73
N ILE A 215 -1.18 13.66 -23.05
CA ILE A 215 -2.56 13.52 -22.58
C ILE A 215 -3.25 12.37 -23.30
N ARG A 216 -3.51 11.29 -22.57
CA ARG A 216 -4.10 10.07 -23.12
C ARG A 216 -4.91 9.31 -22.10
N GLN A 217 -5.88 8.52 -22.58
CA GLN A 217 -6.59 7.55 -21.77
C GLN A 217 -6.25 6.13 -22.20
N MET A 218 -6.28 5.20 -21.25
CA MET A 218 -6.05 3.78 -21.48
C MET A 218 -7.01 2.88 -20.71
N ASN A 219 -7.18 1.66 -21.18
CA ASN A 219 -8.06 0.67 -20.54
C ASN A 219 -7.49 0.11 -19.23
N PHE A 220 -6.17 0.16 -19.04
CA PHE A 220 -5.45 -0.16 -17.79
C PHE A 220 -4.00 0.32 -17.82
N ALA A 221 -3.34 0.34 -16.66
CA ALA A 221 -1.93 0.78 -16.52
C ALA A 221 -1.15 -0.04 -15.46
N HIS A 222 -1.39 -1.36 -15.41
CA HIS A 222 -0.88 -2.21 -14.33
C HIS A 222 0.65 -2.18 -14.19
N LYS A 223 1.37 -2.29 -15.31
CA LYS A 223 2.84 -2.21 -15.32
C LYS A 223 3.34 -0.83 -14.87
N GLN A 224 2.70 0.25 -15.33
CA GLN A 224 3.09 1.62 -14.99
C GLN A 224 2.90 1.88 -13.49
N ILE A 225 1.79 1.42 -12.91
CA ILE A 225 1.51 1.56 -11.48
C ILE A 225 2.52 0.74 -10.66
N PHE A 226 2.82 -0.50 -11.08
CA PHE A 226 3.86 -1.33 -10.46
C PHE A 226 5.22 -0.61 -10.44
N LEU A 227 5.64 -0.04 -11.57
CA LEU A 227 6.94 0.67 -11.67
C LEU A 227 6.96 1.97 -10.87
N ARG A 228 5.83 2.69 -10.76
CA ARG A 228 5.72 3.87 -9.88
C ARG A 228 5.93 3.53 -8.41
N VAL A 229 5.42 2.39 -7.96
CA VAL A 229 5.70 1.89 -6.59
C VAL A 229 7.19 1.55 -6.44
N ALA A 230 7.81 0.94 -7.46
CA ALA A 230 9.24 0.62 -7.42
C ALA A 230 10.11 1.88 -7.31
N GLU A 231 9.84 2.91 -8.12
CA GLU A 231 10.53 4.20 -8.06
C GLU A 231 10.27 4.93 -6.74
N TRP A 232 9.06 4.82 -6.17
CA TRP A 232 8.78 5.36 -4.84
C TRP A 232 9.66 4.72 -3.77
N LEU A 233 9.93 3.42 -3.83
CA LEU A 233 10.84 2.75 -2.89
C LEU A 233 12.26 3.31 -2.99
N LEU A 234 12.77 3.55 -4.21
CA LEU A 234 14.10 4.14 -4.39
C LEU A 234 14.17 5.56 -3.85
N LYS A 235 13.15 6.38 -4.10
CA LYS A 235 13.10 7.78 -3.68
C LYS A 235 12.91 7.97 -2.17
N ASN A 236 12.25 7.03 -1.50
CA ASN A 236 11.84 7.15 -0.10
C ASN A 236 12.55 6.18 0.85
N GLN A 237 13.55 5.43 0.36
CA GLN A 237 14.45 4.70 1.25
C GLN A 237 15.41 5.71 1.89
N ASP A 238 15.53 5.66 3.21
CA ASP A 238 16.46 6.51 3.94
C ASP A 238 17.90 5.96 3.91
N ASP A 239 18.80 6.72 4.53
CA ASP A 239 20.23 6.40 4.67
C ASP A 239 20.50 5.14 5.50
N ARG A 240 19.54 4.70 6.32
CA ARG A 240 19.60 3.45 7.09
C ARG A 240 19.04 2.25 6.33
N GLY A 241 18.59 2.44 5.09
CA GLY A 241 18.04 1.38 4.24
C GLY A 241 16.56 1.07 4.51
N GLY A 242 15.88 1.87 5.33
CA GLY A 242 14.50 1.66 5.71
C GLY A 242 13.50 2.55 5.00
N TRP A 243 12.22 2.22 5.17
CA TRP A 243 11.10 3.10 4.83
C TRP A 243 10.39 3.51 6.13
N PRO A 244 10.76 4.66 6.72
CA PRO A 244 10.27 5.06 8.03
C PRO A 244 8.77 5.36 8.00
N ILE A 245 8.06 4.95 9.05
CA ILE A 245 6.61 5.18 9.18
C ILE A 245 6.41 6.51 9.90
N PRO A 246 5.79 7.53 9.26
CA PRO A 246 5.84 8.91 9.72
C PRO A 246 4.83 9.24 10.85
N VAL A 247 4.21 8.21 11.45
CA VAL A 247 3.20 8.39 12.49
C VAL A 247 3.56 7.56 13.72
N GLU A 248 3.19 8.06 14.89
CA GLU A 248 3.30 7.31 16.13
C GLU A 248 2.32 6.14 16.19
N ARG A 249 2.64 5.14 17.03
CA ARG A 249 1.76 4.02 17.30
C ARG A 249 1.83 3.63 18.78
N ILE A 250 0.66 3.54 19.41
CA ILE A 250 0.49 3.10 20.80
C ILE A 250 -0.38 1.85 20.82
N PHE A 251 0.07 0.78 21.47
CA PHE A 251 -0.63 -0.52 21.48
C PHE A 251 -1.58 -0.69 22.66
N ASN A 252 -1.17 -0.25 23.85
CA ASN A 252 -1.95 -0.38 25.07
C ASN A 252 -2.13 1.02 25.66
N LYS A 253 -3.20 1.71 25.26
CA LYS A 253 -3.48 3.08 25.73
C LYS A 253 -3.91 3.12 27.19
N ASP A 254 -4.53 2.04 27.67
CA ASP A 254 -5.18 1.98 28.99
C ASP A 254 -4.28 1.38 30.10
N GLU A 255 -3.03 1.01 29.77
CA GLU A 255 -2.08 0.39 30.69
C GLU A 255 -0.79 1.22 30.81
N GLU A 256 -0.83 2.28 31.60
CA GLU A 256 0.31 3.22 31.73
C GLU A 256 1.61 2.53 32.16
N GLU A 257 1.54 1.51 33.04
CA GLU A 257 2.73 0.79 33.53
C GLU A 257 3.39 -0.14 32.49
N ASN A 258 2.69 -0.52 31.41
CA ASN A 258 3.22 -1.41 30.35
C ASN A 258 3.01 -0.81 28.95
N LYS A 259 3.01 0.52 28.85
CA LYS A 259 2.74 1.22 27.59
C LYS A 259 3.80 0.88 26.54
N LEU A 260 3.36 0.15 25.51
CA LEU A 260 4.15 -0.11 24.31
C LEU A 260 3.87 0.99 23.28
N PHE A 261 4.93 1.68 22.87
CA PHE A 261 4.84 2.78 21.92
C PHE A 261 5.94 2.75 20.86
N LEU A 262 5.67 3.44 19.77
CA LEU A 262 6.58 3.70 18.66
C LEU A 262 6.47 5.18 18.31
N SER A 263 7.57 5.91 18.44
CA SER A 263 7.68 7.28 17.93
C SER A 263 7.69 7.27 16.40
N ALA A 264 7.16 8.34 15.77
CA ALA A 264 7.23 8.50 14.32
C ALA A 264 8.67 8.34 13.81
N GLY A 265 8.82 7.70 12.65
CA GLY A 265 10.12 7.32 12.07
C GLY A 265 10.52 5.86 12.30
N TRP A 266 9.68 5.06 12.94
CA TRP A 266 9.94 3.63 13.19
C TRP A 266 9.88 2.79 11.90
N TYR A 267 10.62 1.68 11.88
CA TYR A 267 10.63 0.71 10.78
C TYR A 267 9.81 -0.54 11.13
N SER A 268 9.37 -1.27 10.11
CA SER A 268 8.66 -2.53 10.27
C SER A 268 9.35 -3.65 9.51
N ALA A 269 9.62 -4.80 10.14
CA ALA A 269 10.15 -5.97 9.45
C ALA A 269 9.25 -6.44 8.30
N MET A 270 7.92 -6.30 8.46
CA MET A 270 6.96 -6.62 7.40
C MET A 270 7.10 -5.66 6.22
N ALA A 271 7.30 -4.36 6.47
CA ALA A 271 7.54 -3.38 5.42
C ALA A 271 8.85 -3.69 4.67
N GLN A 272 9.94 -3.96 5.40
CA GLN A 272 11.22 -4.33 4.82
C GLN A 272 11.11 -5.61 3.99
N GLY A 273 10.44 -6.65 4.51
CA GLY A 273 10.21 -7.92 3.80
C GLY A 273 9.42 -7.75 2.50
N HIS A 274 8.29 -7.03 2.54
CA HIS A 274 7.55 -6.70 1.32
C HIS A 274 8.42 -5.93 0.31
N ALA A 275 9.22 -4.98 0.78
CA ALA A 275 10.07 -4.19 -0.11
C ALA A 275 11.16 -5.04 -0.77
N LEU A 276 11.79 -5.97 -0.03
CA LEU A 276 12.75 -6.93 -0.57
C LEU A 276 12.13 -7.77 -1.71
N SER A 277 10.94 -8.36 -1.48
CA SER A 277 10.22 -9.10 -2.52
C SER A 277 9.86 -8.22 -3.73
N PHE A 278 9.53 -6.94 -3.49
CA PHE A 278 9.10 -6.01 -4.53
C PHE A 278 10.27 -5.54 -5.40
N LEU A 279 11.37 -5.14 -4.76
CA LEU A 279 12.62 -4.73 -5.39
C LEU A 279 13.21 -5.85 -6.24
N ALA A 280 13.17 -7.10 -5.74
CA ALA A 280 13.63 -8.25 -6.52
C ALA A 280 12.83 -8.43 -7.83
N ARG A 281 11.50 -8.26 -7.77
CA ARG A 281 10.63 -8.32 -8.95
C ARG A 281 10.81 -7.12 -9.87
N ALA A 282 11.03 -5.92 -9.32
CA ALA A 282 11.32 -4.72 -10.10
C ALA A 282 12.65 -4.86 -10.86
N PHE A 283 13.70 -5.36 -10.21
CA PHE A 283 14.96 -5.71 -10.85
C PHE A 283 14.74 -6.74 -11.97
N ASN A 284 14.03 -7.84 -11.70
CA ASN A 284 13.76 -8.85 -12.72
C ASN A 284 12.95 -8.32 -13.92
N ALA A 285 12.04 -7.36 -13.69
CA ALA A 285 11.21 -6.79 -14.73
C ALA A 285 11.91 -5.71 -15.59
N THR A 286 12.97 -5.08 -15.08
CA THR A 286 13.60 -3.90 -15.69
C THR A 286 15.09 -4.06 -16.00
N GLY A 287 15.79 -4.93 -15.28
CA GLY A 287 17.25 -5.01 -15.29
C GLY A 287 17.97 -3.90 -14.51
N ASP A 288 17.25 -2.98 -13.86
CA ASP A 288 17.83 -1.82 -13.18
C ASP A 288 18.45 -2.19 -11.82
N GLU A 289 19.78 -2.11 -11.73
CA GLU A 289 20.55 -2.50 -10.55
C GLU A 289 20.29 -1.61 -9.32
N ARG A 290 19.70 -0.42 -9.49
CA ARG A 290 19.31 0.43 -8.35
C ARG A 290 18.38 -0.30 -7.39
N PHE A 291 17.50 -1.17 -7.91
CA PHE A 291 16.60 -1.97 -7.07
C PHE A 291 17.34 -3.03 -6.25
N LEU A 292 18.39 -3.64 -6.80
CA LEU A 292 19.22 -4.61 -6.09
C LEU A 292 19.98 -3.92 -4.94
N LEU A 293 20.62 -2.79 -5.23
CA LEU A 293 21.36 -2.01 -4.23
C LEU A 293 20.45 -1.52 -3.09
N ALA A 294 19.23 -1.09 -3.41
CA ALA A 294 18.26 -0.71 -2.40
C ALA A 294 17.87 -1.90 -1.50
N GLY A 295 17.73 -3.11 -2.06
CA GLY A 295 17.44 -4.31 -1.29
C GLY A 295 18.60 -4.76 -0.39
N GLU A 296 19.85 -4.62 -0.86
CA GLU A 296 21.04 -4.88 -0.03
C GLU A 296 21.07 -3.95 1.19
N ARG A 297 20.83 -2.65 1.02
CA ARG A 297 20.71 -1.70 2.15
C ARG A 297 19.56 -2.04 3.09
N ALA A 298 18.44 -2.51 2.55
CA ALA A 298 17.28 -2.89 3.37
C ALA A 298 17.56 -4.08 4.30
N CYS A 299 18.55 -4.91 3.97
CA CYS A 299 18.96 -6.04 4.82
C CYS A 299 19.66 -5.60 6.10
N ASP A 300 20.33 -4.45 6.12
CA ASP A 300 21.12 -3.97 7.27
C ASP A 300 20.25 -3.78 8.52
N LEU A 301 19.00 -3.35 8.35
CA LEU A 301 18.05 -3.17 9.46
C LEU A 301 17.69 -4.47 10.20
N PHE A 302 17.74 -5.61 9.52
CA PHE A 302 17.47 -6.92 10.13
C PHE A 302 18.57 -7.38 11.09
N GLU A 303 19.77 -6.82 10.97
CA GLU A 303 20.87 -7.11 11.90
C GLU A 303 20.87 -6.17 13.10
N LEU A 304 20.22 -5.01 12.99
CA LEU A 304 20.25 -3.94 13.97
C LEU A 304 19.18 -4.15 15.08
N PRO A 305 19.56 -4.13 16.37
CA PRO A 305 18.61 -4.25 17.47
C PRO A 305 17.57 -3.11 17.52
N THR A 306 16.35 -3.41 17.98
CA THR A 306 15.28 -2.41 18.19
C THR A 306 15.71 -1.26 19.10
N SER A 307 16.52 -1.54 20.13
CA SER A 307 17.10 -0.54 21.03
C SER A 307 18.06 0.45 20.36
N LYS A 308 18.53 0.15 19.13
CA LYS A 308 19.36 1.02 18.29
C LYS A 308 18.61 1.54 17.06
N GLY A 309 17.27 1.44 17.08
CA GLY A 309 16.39 1.85 15.99
C GLY A 309 16.39 0.90 14.79
N GLY A 310 16.77 -0.37 14.99
CA GLY A 310 16.58 -1.43 14.00
C GLY A 310 15.28 -2.20 14.20
N ILE A 311 15.18 -3.39 13.61
CA ILE A 311 13.98 -4.25 13.70
C ILE A 311 14.27 -5.62 14.33
N LYS A 312 15.51 -5.89 14.77
CA LYS A 312 15.87 -7.15 15.42
C LYS A 312 15.61 -7.11 16.91
N ASN A 313 14.93 -8.13 17.42
CA ASN A 313 14.75 -8.39 18.83
C ASN A 313 15.10 -9.85 19.15
N GLN A 314 15.06 -10.25 20.42
CA GLN A 314 15.32 -11.62 20.84
C GLN A 314 14.30 -12.12 21.86
N LEU A 315 13.89 -13.38 21.73
CA LEU A 315 13.09 -14.11 22.72
C LEU A 315 13.73 -15.46 23.00
N PHE A 316 14.05 -15.74 24.27
CA PHE A 316 14.73 -16.97 24.70
C PHE A 316 16.03 -17.28 23.92
N GLY A 317 16.77 -16.24 23.50
CA GLY A 317 17.99 -16.37 22.71
C GLY A 317 17.79 -16.54 21.21
N TYR A 318 16.54 -16.55 20.72
CA TYR A 318 16.22 -16.63 19.29
C TYR A 318 15.96 -15.24 18.72
N ASP A 319 16.60 -14.93 17.60
CA ASP A 319 16.41 -13.67 16.86
C ASP A 319 14.99 -13.58 16.28
N TRP A 320 14.37 -12.40 16.40
CA TRP A 320 13.05 -12.10 15.85
C TRP A 320 13.07 -10.77 15.11
N TYR A 321 12.41 -10.69 13.97
CA TYR A 321 12.27 -9.46 13.18
C TYR A 321 10.89 -8.85 13.44
N GLU A 322 10.88 -7.74 14.16
CA GLU A 322 9.65 -7.13 14.69
C GLU A 322 8.84 -6.42 13.60
N GLU A 323 7.57 -6.82 13.43
CA GLU A 323 6.59 -6.00 12.70
C GLU A 323 6.47 -4.62 13.33
N TYR A 324 6.48 -4.60 14.67
CA TYR A 324 6.37 -3.42 15.51
C TYR A 324 7.52 -3.45 16.55
N PRO A 325 8.62 -2.74 16.32
CA PRO A 325 9.80 -2.74 17.20
C PRO A 325 9.57 -1.87 18.45
N THR A 326 8.54 -2.19 19.23
CA THR A 326 8.12 -1.41 20.40
C THR A 326 9.19 -1.39 21.48
N LEU A 327 9.20 -0.33 22.28
CA LEU A 327 10.02 -0.20 23.48
C LEU A 327 9.12 -0.13 24.74
N PRO A 328 9.61 -0.60 25.90
CA PRO A 328 10.91 -1.23 26.16
C PRO A 328 11.00 -2.70 25.72
N SER A 329 9.90 -3.29 25.27
CA SER A 329 9.84 -4.70 24.86
C SER A 329 9.13 -4.88 23.52
N GLY A 330 9.49 -5.92 22.78
CA GLY A 330 8.91 -6.22 21.48
C GLY A 330 7.55 -6.93 21.54
N THR A 331 6.90 -6.99 20.39
CA THR A 331 5.55 -7.54 20.26
C THR A 331 5.55 -9.00 19.82
N PHE A 332 6.54 -9.41 19.03
CA PHE A 332 6.64 -10.74 18.45
C PHE A 332 5.40 -11.12 17.62
N VAL A 333 4.92 -10.21 16.78
CA VAL A 333 3.78 -10.48 15.86
C VAL A 333 4.16 -11.52 14.82
N LEU A 334 3.35 -12.58 14.70
CA LEU A 334 3.66 -13.75 13.88
C LEU A 334 3.66 -13.47 12.37
N ASN A 335 2.57 -12.89 11.85
CA ASN A 335 2.42 -12.68 10.41
C ASN A 335 3.52 -11.78 9.85
N GLY A 336 3.87 -10.68 10.53
CA GLY A 336 4.88 -9.75 10.05
C GLY A 336 6.28 -10.35 10.04
N PHE A 337 6.59 -11.20 11.02
CA PHE A 337 7.84 -11.96 11.01
C PHE A 337 7.90 -12.94 9.84
N ILE A 338 6.84 -13.71 9.57
CA ILE A 338 6.86 -14.64 8.43
C ILE A 338 6.93 -13.87 7.09
N TYR A 339 6.21 -12.76 6.94
CA TYR A 339 6.35 -11.91 5.75
C TYR A 339 7.78 -11.37 5.56
N ALA A 340 8.47 -11.02 6.65
CA ALA A 340 9.88 -10.68 6.60
C ALA A 340 10.74 -11.83 6.05
N LEU A 341 10.51 -13.07 6.52
CA LEU A 341 11.20 -14.25 6.01
C LEU A 341 10.93 -14.50 4.52
N VAL A 342 9.68 -14.35 4.08
CA VAL A 342 9.33 -14.45 2.65
C VAL A 342 10.12 -13.43 1.83
N GLY A 343 10.19 -12.18 2.29
CA GLY A 343 10.98 -11.12 1.66
C GLY A 343 12.47 -11.45 1.53
N LEU A 344 13.08 -11.91 2.62
CA LEU A 344 14.49 -12.31 2.65
C LEU A 344 14.75 -13.49 1.70
N ASN A 345 13.87 -14.50 1.68
CA ASN A 345 13.99 -15.64 0.78
C ASN A 345 13.87 -15.24 -0.69
N ASP A 346 12.84 -14.46 -1.02
CA ASP A 346 12.61 -13.95 -2.38
C ASP A 346 13.86 -13.21 -2.86
N PHE A 347 14.33 -12.20 -2.11
CA PHE A 347 15.49 -11.40 -2.49
C PHE A 347 16.78 -12.23 -2.61
N SER A 348 16.98 -13.22 -1.74
CA SER A 348 18.14 -14.13 -1.82
C SER A 348 18.17 -14.96 -3.10
N SER A 349 16.99 -15.32 -3.63
CA SER A 349 16.86 -16.19 -4.80
C SER A 349 17.22 -15.46 -6.10
N PHE A 350 16.93 -14.15 -6.20
CA PHE A 350 17.26 -13.35 -7.38
C PHE A 350 18.73 -12.90 -7.43
N HIS A 351 19.40 -12.84 -6.28
CA HIS A 351 20.77 -12.36 -6.17
C HIS A 351 21.83 -13.39 -6.61
N ASN A 352 21.56 -14.70 -6.48
CA ASN A 352 22.50 -15.78 -6.81
C ASN A 352 23.01 -15.80 -8.27
N ASN A 353 22.45 -14.97 -9.16
CA ASN A 353 22.87 -14.85 -10.56
C ASN A 353 24.00 -13.82 -10.82
N LYS A 354 24.45 -13.05 -9.82
CA LYS A 354 25.61 -12.14 -9.96
C LYS A 354 26.53 -12.22 -8.74
N ASN A 355 27.84 -12.27 -8.97
CA ASN A 355 28.92 -12.30 -7.96
C ASN A 355 29.00 -11.00 -7.12
N SER A 356 27.93 -10.58 -6.42
CA SER A 356 27.99 -9.51 -5.42
C SER A 356 28.25 -10.12 -4.04
N SER A 357 29.29 -9.64 -3.35
CA SER A 357 29.81 -10.21 -2.10
C SER A 357 28.99 -9.87 -0.85
N LYS A 358 27.89 -9.11 -0.95
CA LYS A 358 27.24 -8.45 0.20
C LYS A 358 25.85 -8.95 0.61
N ASN A 359 25.33 -10.02 -0.01
CA ASN A 359 23.96 -10.43 0.29
C ASN A 359 23.82 -11.27 1.58
N SER A 360 23.47 -10.62 2.68
CA SER A 360 23.15 -11.26 3.97
C SER A 360 21.74 -11.87 4.03
N SER A 361 20.85 -11.63 3.05
CA SER A 361 19.44 -12.04 3.12
C SER A 361 19.24 -13.54 3.31
N LYS A 362 20.04 -14.39 2.65
CA LYS A 362 19.95 -15.85 2.80
C LYS A 362 20.29 -16.29 4.24
N LYS A 363 21.33 -15.70 4.83
CA LYS A 363 21.73 -15.96 6.22
C LYS A 363 20.65 -15.50 7.19
N LEU A 364 20.11 -14.30 6.99
CA LEU A 364 19.02 -13.74 7.78
C LEU A 364 17.75 -14.60 7.69
N PHE A 365 17.43 -15.11 6.50
CA PHE A 365 16.31 -16.02 6.30
C PHE A 365 16.47 -17.30 7.12
N PHE A 366 17.61 -18.00 7.00
CA PHE A 366 17.83 -19.24 7.75
C PHE A 366 17.89 -19.04 9.27
N ASN A 367 18.49 -17.94 9.74
CA ASN A 367 18.48 -17.58 11.16
C ASN A 367 17.05 -17.38 11.67
N GLY A 368 16.24 -16.59 10.95
CA GLY A 368 14.86 -16.35 11.33
C GLY A 368 13.97 -17.59 11.22
N LEU A 369 14.23 -18.47 10.25
CA LEU A 369 13.55 -19.75 10.11
C LEU A 369 13.83 -20.66 11.31
N ASN A 370 15.07 -20.69 11.79
CA ASN A 370 15.43 -21.42 13.01
C ASN A 370 14.68 -20.88 14.24
N SER A 371 14.63 -19.56 14.39
CA SER A 371 13.83 -18.92 15.45
C SER A 371 12.35 -19.26 15.35
N LEU A 372 11.79 -19.25 14.14
CA LEU A 372 10.38 -19.60 13.92
C LEU A 372 10.10 -21.02 14.39
N ARG A 373 10.95 -22.01 14.04
CA ARG A 373 10.75 -23.40 14.48
C ARG A 373 10.68 -23.52 16.01
N SER A 374 11.59 -22.84 16.70
CA SER A 374 11.66 -22.92 18.16
C SER A 374 10.52 -22.18 18.87
N LEU A 375 10.01 -21.09 18.29
CA LEU A 375 9.02 -20.22 18.94
C LEU A 375 7.58 -20.45 18.47
N LEU A 376 7.36 -21.03 17.28
CA LEU A 376 6.02 -21.22 16.69
C LEU A 376 5.04 -22.00 17.60
N PRO A 377 5.46 -23.02 18.39
CA PRO A 377 4.56 -23.68 19.33
C PRO A 377 3.92 -22.73 20.36
N LEU A 378 4.58 -21.61 20.72
CA LEU A 378 4.03 -20.63 21.66
C LEU A 378 2.82 -19.87 21.11
N PHE A 379 2.63 -19.87 19.78
CA PHE A 379 1.47 -19.27 19.14
C PHE A 379 0.29 -20.21 19.05
N ASP A 380 0.42 -21.47 19.45
CA ASP A 380 -0.66 -22.46 19.36
C ASP A 380 -1.41 -22.57 20.69
N THR A 381 -2.71 -22.24 20.70
CA THR A 381 -3.56 -22.36 21.90
C THR A 381 -4.29 -23.70 22.01
N GLY A 382 -4.11 -24.60 21.05
CA GLY A 382 -4.87 -25.85 20.94
C GLY A 382 -6.26 -25.71 20.32
N GLN A 383 -6.65 -24.50 19.94
CA GLN A 383 -7.94 -24.20 19.30
C GLN A 383 -7.91 -23.02 18.32
N ARG A 384 -6.84 -22.20 18.32
CA ARG A 384 -6.61 -21.07 17.42
C ARG A 384 -5.16 -20.58 17.57
N SER A 385 -4.62 -19.90 16.57
CA SER A 385 -3.31 -19.24 16.72
C SER A 385 -3.41 -17.94 17.52
N LEU A 386 -2.33 -17.54 18.20
CA LEU A 386 -2.12 -16.20 18.72
C LEU A 386 -1.61 -15.25 17.62
N TYR A 387 -1.90 -13.97 17.77
CA TYR A 387 -1.40 -12.91 16.89
C TYR A 387 0.04 -12.52 17.26
N ASP A 388 0.33 -12.46 18.56
CA ASP A 388 1.59 -11.98 19.12
C ASP A 388 1.90 -12.64 20.46
N LEU A 389 3.14 -12.48 20.95
CA LEU A 389 3.61 -13.04 22.23
C LEU A 389 3.77 -11.97 23.32
N ARG A 390 3.04 -10.83 23.26
CA ARG A 390 3.12 -9.80 24.29
C ARG A 390 2.81 -10.33 25.69
N HIS A 391 1.90 -11.30 25.79
CA HIS A 391 1.56 -11.97 27.05
C HIS A 391 2.74 -12.75 27.65
N VAL A 392 3.64 -13.32 26.84
CA VAL A 392 4.88 -13.97 27.30
C VAL A 392 5.87 -12.90 27.75
N GLN A 393 6.12 -11.92 26.89
CA GLN A 393 7.14 -10.90 27.10
C GLN A 393 6.84 -10.01 28.33
N LEU A 394 5.57 -9.70 28.55
CA LEU A 394 5.10 -8.93 29.71
C LEU A 394 4.77 -9.82 30.91
N LYS A 395 5.35 -11.04 30.97
CA LYS A 395 5.27 -11.96 32.12
C LYS A 395 3.84 -12.21 32.62
N GLY A 396 2.91 -12.40 31.68
CA GLY A 396 1.50 -12.67 31.97
C GLY A 396 0.68 -11.48 32.44
N LYS A 397 1.23 -10.25 32.45
CA LYS A 397 0.46 -9.03 32.77
C LYS A 397 -0.66 -8.76 31.76
N LEU A 398 -0.50 -9.26 30.52
CA LEU A 398 -1.50 -9.21 29.47
C LEU A 398 -2.11 -10.59 29.23
N ARG A 399 -3.38 -10.59 28.84
CA ARG A 399 -4.03 -11.79 28.28
C ARG A 399 -3.44 -12.10 26.89
N PRO A 400 -3.38 -13.38 26.48
CA PRO A 400 -2.96 -13.75 25.14
C PRO A 400 -3.81 -13.05 24.06
N ASN A 401 -3.16 -12.39 23.11
CA ASN A 401 -3.84 -11.77 21.99
C ASN A 401 -4.18 -12.83 20.93
N ILE A 402 -5.35 -13.42 21.04
CA ILE A 402 -5.76 -14.47 20.13
C ILE A 402 -6.07 -13.90 18.74
N ALA A 403 -5.48 -14.47 17.69
CA ALA A 403 -5.70 -14.01 16.33
C ALA A 403 -7.18 -14.14 15.96
N ARG A 404 -7.74 -13.09 15.35
CA ARG A 404 -9.04 -13.19 14.67
C ARG A 404 -8.95 -14.20 13.53
N TRP A 405 -10.08 -14.71 13.07
CA TRP A 405 -10.12 -15.76 12.04
C TRP A 405 -9.43 -15.37 10.73
N ASP A 406 -9.53 -14.11 10.31
CA ASP A 406 -8.81 -13.57 9.15
C ASP A 406 -7.27 -13.71 9.31
N TYR A 407 -6.74 -13.38 10.48
CA TYR A 407 -5.32 -13.57 10.78
C TYR A 407 -4.93 -15.04 10.97
N HIS A 408 -5.81 -15.86 11.53
CA HIS A 408 -5.56 -17.30 11.67
C HIS A 408 -5.43 -17.97 10.30
N SER A 409 -6.36 -17.70 9.37
CA SER A 409 -6.29 -18.17 7.98
C SER A 409 -5.06 -17.63 7.25
N LEU A 410 -4.66 -16.39 7.51
CA LEU A 410 -3.41 -15.85 7.01
C LEU A 410 -2.20 -16.64 7.52
N HIS A 411 -2.14 -16.93 8.83
CA HIS A 411 -1.03 -17.70 9.37
C HIS A 411 -0.93 -19.10 8.75
N ILE A 412 -2.06 -19.79 8.54
CA ILE A 412 -2.11 -21.08 7.82
C ILE A 412 -1.50 -20.94 6.43
N SER A 413 -1.92 -19.92 5.67
CA SER A 413 -1.42 -19.68 4.31
C SER A 413 0.09 -19.38 4.28
N LEU A 414 0.58 -18.65 5.29
CA LEU A 414 2.00 -18.36 5.46
C LEU A 414 2.81 -19.62 5.79
N LEU A 415 2.30 -20.51 6.67
CA LEU A 415 2.95 -21.78 6.99
C LEU A 415 2.97 -22.75 5.81
N ASP A 416 1.88 -22.84 5.05
CA ASP A 416 1.83 -23.63 3.82
C ASP A 416 2.85 -23.13 2.79
N TRP A 417 3.05 -21.81 2.69
CA TRP A 417 4.10 -21.24 1.85
C TRP A 417 5.51 -21.57 2.34
N LEU A 418 5.76 -21.46 3.65
CA LEU A 418 7.04 -21.85 4.23
C LEU A 418 7.35 -23.34 3.96
N TYR A 419 6.37 -24.23 4.12
CA TYR A 419 6.53 -25.64 3.72
C TYR A 419 6.87 -25.76 2.24
N PHE A 420 6.19 -25.03 1.35
CA PHE A 420 6.47 -25.08 -0.08
C PHE A 420 7.92 -24.71 -0.44
N ILE A 421 8.48 -23.68 0.20
CA ILE A 421 9.85 -23.23 -0.10
C ILE A 421 10.95 -23.98 0.68
N THR A 422 10.63 -24.60 1.82
CA THR A 422 11.62 -25.28 2.69
C THR A 422 11.57 -26.81 2.63
N GLN A 423 10.41 -27.37 2.26
CA GLN A 423 10.08 -28.80 2.35
C GLN A 423 10.18 -29.37 3.77
N GLU A 424 9.97 -28.55 4.80
CA GLU A 424 10.00 -28.98 6.20
C GLU A 424 8.60 -29.34 6.72
N ASP A 425 8.38 -30.64 6.98
CA ASP A 425 7.09 -31.18 7.43
C ASP A 425 6.55 -30.50 8.70
N PHE A 426 7.42 -30.00 9.57
CA PHE A 426 7.05 -29.24 10.76
C PHE A 426 6.04 -28.11 10.46
N PHE A 427 6.28 -27.30 9.42
CA PHE A 427 5.36 -26.22 9.07
C PHE A 427 4.03 -26.76 8.53
N LYS A 428 4.07 -27.89 7.80
CA LYS A 428 2.88 -28.51 7.24
C LYS A 428 1.99 -29.14 8.31
N GLU A 429 2.59 -29.78 9.30
CA GLU A 429 1.89 -30.36 10.45
C GLU A 429 1.15 -29.30 11.26
N ILE A 430 1.82 -28.17 11.55
CA ILE A 430 1.19 -27.05 12.26
C ILE A 430 0.09 -26.42 11.42
N SER A 431 0.35 -26.17 10.12
CA SER A 431 -0.66 -25.66 9.18
C SER A 431 -1.91 -26.54 9.18
N LYS A 432 -1.76 -27.86 9.01
CA LYS A 432 -2.88 -28.81 9.03
C LYS A 432 -3.65 -28.77 10.34
N ARG A 433 -2.95 -28.76 11.47
CA ARG A 433 -3.57 -28.66 12.79
C ARG A 433 -4.38 -27.37 12.96
N TRP A 434 -3.88 -26.25 12.43
CA TRP A 434 -4.59 -24.96 12.44
C TRP A 434 -5.79 -24.93 11.48
N VAL A 435 -5.73 -25.64 10.35
CA VAL A 435 -6.90 -25.88 9.51
C VAL A 435 -7.98 -26.63 10.30
N ASP A 436 -7.61 -27.67 11.06
CA ASP A 436 -8.57 -28.43 11.85
C ASP A 436 -9.25 -27.56 12.93
N TYR A 437 -8.55 -26.60 13.52
CA TYR A 437 -9.14 -25.61 14.44
C TYR A 437 -10.22 -24.76 13.79
N SER A 438 -10.02 -24.39 12.52
CA SER A 438 -11.03 -23.66 11.73
C SER A 438 -12.30 -24.50 11.51
N ASN A 439 -12.18 -25.83 11.61
CA ASN A 439 -13.29 -26.78 11.52
C ASN A 439 -13.85 -27.19 12.90
N GLY A 440 -13.47 -26.49 13.97
CA GLY A 440 -13.99 -26.71 15.32
C GLY A 440 -13.27 -27.79 16.13
N LEU A 441 -12.15 -28.33 15.63
CA LEU A 441 -11.31 -29.21 16.43
C LEU A 441 -10.75 -28.44 17.63
N LYS A 442 -10.87 -29.05 18.80
CA LYS A 442 -10.14 -28.65 20.02
C LYS A 442 -9.24 -29.81 20.39
N ILE A 443 -7.96 -29.54 20.66
CA ILE A 443 -7.04 -30.59 21.12
C ILE A 443 -7.63 -31.24 22.40
N LYS A 444 -7.54 -32.57 22.48
CA LYS A 444 -7.95 -33.33 23.66
C LYS A 444 -7.23 -32.80 24.91
N HIS A 445 -7.99 -32.53 25.97
CA HIS A 445 -7.42 -32.33 27.29
C HIS A 445 -7.02 -33.69 27.89
N ASN A 446 -6.15 -33.66 28.88
CA ASN A 446 -5.72 -34.84 29.64
C ASN A 446 -6.85 -35.45 30.48
#